data_AF-A0A077RTP1-F1
#
_entry.id   AF-A0A077RTP1-F1
#
_cell.length_a   1.000
_cell.length_b   1.000
_cell.length_c   1.000
_cell.angle_alpha   90.00
_cell.angle_beta   90.00
_cell.angle_gamma   90.00
#
_symmetry.space_group_name_H-M   'P 1'
#
loop_
_entity.id
_entity.type
_entity.pdbx_description
1 polymer ?
#
loop_
_entity_poly.entity_id
_entity_poly.type
_entity_poly.pdbx_seq_one_letter_code
_entity_poly.pdbx_strand_id
1 'polypeptide(L)'
;MSFVPVRSRHGSWIVGVGGNSPIDYGPETIVFDTSTHQVIPGPKLVSTKLRPILLPVGDKIYALTRQPAIKGGVNFVPWFEVLDLSQARVVSGRLVDCKWEQLPRPPCFPWELSPRQYIFPPVVRVKSYVAVSSYILVSMDGQAGTHIFNLKTEQWSKLDDNVLPFTGGAVPHGPLFLGFSSAAKKITAYSITVCAAVSPSPSITAGCPSLSIVEFPIVDEAEEEVVSRGKFVSLGNHGFCSFMCRNDDLMLGTLEHTQELITMRAYTTEDHPKSICHIVISNQVEQVYSIRDSLRGLTWPSLVDVISL
;
A
#
# COMPACT_ATOMS: atom_id res chain seq x y z
N MET A 1 3.87 -7.85 -9.10
CA MET A 1 2.74 -8.11 -8.17
C MET A 1 2.91 -7.19 -6.96
N SER A 2 1.85 -6.92 -6.22
CA SER A 2 1.88 -6.31 -4.88
C SER A 2 1.20 -7.25 -3.90
N PHE A 3 1.53 -7.16 -2.61
CA PHE A 3 0.93 -8.02 -1.59
C PHE A 3 0.22 -7.17 -0.54
N VAL A 4 -0.66 -7.77 0.26
CA VAL A 4 -1.30 -7.11 1.38
C VAL A 4 -1.75 -8.14 2.42
N PRO A 5 -1.48 -7.93 3.72
CA PRO A 5 -2.07 -8.76 4.77
C PRO A 5 -3.55 -8.41 4.95
N VAL A 6 -4.40 -9.42 5.05
CA VAL A 6 -5.83 -9.25 5.32
C VAL A 6 -6.22 -10.16 6.48
N ARG A 7 -6.88 -9.58 7.47
CA ARG A 7 -7.58 -10.34 8.51
C ARG A 7 -9.02 -10.50 8.04
N SER A 8 -9.33 -11.67 7.51
CA SER A 8 -10.70 -12.03 7.18
C SER A 8 -11.31 -12.82 8.33
N ARG A 9 -12.64 -12.91 8.37
CA ARG A 9 -13.34 -13.86 9.25
C ARG A 9 -12.96 -15.34 9.00
N HIS A 10 -12.34 -15.64 7.86
CA HIS A 10 -11.91 -16.97 7.45
C HIS A 10 -10.47 -17.29 7.85
N GLY A 11 -9.72 -16.32 8.35
CA GLY A 11 -8.33 -16.46 8.76
C GLY A 11 -7.46 -15.28 8.33
N SER A 12 -6.20 -15.34 8.75
CA SER A 12 -5.16 -14.42 8.34
C SER A 12 -4.61 -14.84 6.97
N TRP A 13 -4.72 -13.94 6.00
CA TRP A 13 -4.30 -14.19 4.62
C TRP A 13 -3.29 -13.13 4.17
N ILE A 14 -2.41 -13.53 3.24
CA ILE A 14 -1.59 -12.59 2.47
C ILE A 14 -2.08 -12.67 1.03
N VAL A 15 -2.61 -11.57 0.51
CA VAL A 15 -3.18 -11.51 -0.84
C VAL A 15 -2.20 -10.83 -1.78
N GLY A 16 -1.75 -11.55 -2.80
CA GLY A 16 -0.93 -11.02 -3.89
C GLY A 16 -1.80 -10.66 -5.09
N VAL A 17 -1.62 -9.45 -5.64
CA VAL A 17 -2.44 -8.90 -6.73
C VAL A 17 -1.56 -8.27 -7.82
N GLY A 18 -1.89 -8.54 -9.07
CA GLY A 18 -1.23 -7.99 -10.26
C GLY A 18 0.07 -8.72 -10.64
N GLY A 19 0.75 -8.26 -11.69
CA GLY A 19 1.89 -8.96 -12.29
C GLY A 19 2.14 -8.51 -13.73
N ASN A 20 3.26 -8.95 -14.30
CA ASN A 20 3.56 -8.72 -15.72
C ASN A 20 4.16 -10.00 -16.31
N SER A 21 3.36 -10.78 -17.02
CA SER A 21 3.74 -11.44 -18.29
C SER A 21 2.70 -12.50 -18.69
N PRO A 22 2.47 -12.72 -20.00
CA PRO A 22 1.57 -13.75 -20.54
C PRO A 22 2.01 -15.21 -20.34
N ILE A 23 3.22 -15.48 -19.81
CA ILE A 23 3.85 -16.81 -19.94
C ILE A 23 4.13 -17.55 -18.62
N ASP A 24 4.41 -16.92 -17.47
CA ASP A 24 4.92 -17.70 -16.31
C ASP A 24 4.55 -17.22 -14.91
N TYR A 25 3.74 -16.18 -14.77
CA TYR A 25 3.22 -15.77 -13.47
C TYR A 25 1.74 -16.13 -13.43
N GLY A 26 1.37 -16.91 -12.41
CA GLY A 26 0.06 -17.52 -12.21
C GLY A 26 -1.09 -16.51 -12.07
N PRO A 27 -2.18 -16.87 -11.39
CA PRO A 27 -3.38 -16.06 -11.37
C PRO A 27 -3.07 -14.63 -10.89
N GLU A 28 -3.69 -13.63 -11.53
CA GLU A 28 -3.46 -12.23 -11.18
C GLU A 28 -3.83 -11.90 -9.72
N THR A 29 -4.54 -12.81 -9.04
CA THR A 29 -4.72 -12.83 -7.59
C THR A 29 -4.29 -14.18 -7.03
N ILE A 30 -3.41 -14.16 -6.02
CA ILE A 30 -3.06 -15.31 -5.19
C ILE A 30 -3.35 -15.00 -3.73
N VAL A 31 -3.78 -16.01 -2.97
CA VAL A 31 -3.98 -15.91 -1.53
C VAL A 31 -3.09 -16.94 -0.86
N PHE A 32 -2.21 -16.49 0.03
CA PHE A 32 -1.49 -17.37 0.93
C PHE A 32 -2.22 -17.42 2.25
N ASP A 33 -2.72 -18.61 2.60
CA ASP A 33 -3.37 -18.85 3.88
C ASP A 33 -2.31 -19.14 4.93
N THR A 34 -2.16 -18.26 5.93
CA THR A 34 -1.10 -18.39 6.92
C THR A 34 -1.35 -19.52 7.92
N SER A 35 -2.56 -20.05 7.99
CA SER A 35 -2.92 -21.13 8.93
C SER A 35 -2.65 -22.49 8.32
N THR A 36 -2.99 -22.65 7.03
CA THR A 36 -2.80 -23.91 6.30
C THR A 36 -1.50 -23.95 5.49
N HIS A 37 -0.82 -22.81 5.35
CA HIS A 37 0.39 -22.63 4.54
C HIS A 37 0.17 -22.97 3.06
N GLN A 38 -1.06 -22.80 2.57
CA GLN A 38 -1.44 -23.11 1.19
C GLN A 38 -1.54 -21.85 0.33
N VAL A 39 -1.17 -22.00 -0.94
CA VAL A 39 -1.41 -20.98 -1.98
C VAL A 39 -2.70 -21.31 -2.69
N ILE A 40 -3.67 -20.40 -2.61
CA ILE A 40 -5.01 -20.51 -3.15
C ILE A 40 -5.14 -19.51 -4.31
N PRO A 41 -5.44 -19.98 -5.53
CA PRO A 41 -5.78 -19.11 -6.65
C PRO A 41 -7.03 -18.27 -6.38
N GLY A 42 -6.94 -16.97 -6.58
CA GLY A 42 -8.05 -16.01 -6.49
C GLY A 42 -8.68 -15.67 -7.85
N PRO A 43 -9.71 -14.80 -7.85
CA PRO A 43 -10.31 -14.29 -9.08
C PRO A 43 -9.32 -13.41 -9.87
N LYS A 44 -9.49 -13.32 -11.19
CA LYS A 44 -8.71 -12.39 -12.03
C LYS A 44 -9.18 -10.96 -11.81
N LEU A 45 -8.27 -9.98 -11.95
CA LEU A 45 -8.69 -8.57 -11.97
C LEU A 45 -9.53 -8.30 -13.22
N VAL A 46 -10.29 -7.22 -13.19
CA VAL A 46 -10.97 -6.70 -14.38
C VAL A 46 -9.94 -6.17 -15.38
N SER A 47 -8.86 -5.56 -14.89
CA SER A 47 -7.72 -5.12 -15.71
C SER A 47 -6.38 -5.47 -15.07
N THR A 48 -5.46 -6.00 -15.88
CA THR A 48 -4.09 -6.34 -15.49
C THR A 48 -3.34 -5.11 -14.94
N LYS A 49 -2.86 -5.20 -13.69
CA LYS A 49 -2.10 -4.14 -13.03
C LYS A 49 -0.68 -4.58 -12.72
N LEU A 50 0.29 -3.72 -13.01
CA LEU A 50 1.67 -3.88 -12.61
C LEU A 50 1.93 -3.10 -11.31
N ARG A 51 2.20 -3.84 -10.23
CA ARG A 51 2.49 -3.32 -8.88
C ARG A 51 1.40 -2.33 -8.40
N PRO A 52 0.12 -2.78 -8.35
CA PRO A 52 -0.96 -1.93 -7.85
C PRO A 52 -0.71 -1.49 -6.41
N ILE A 53 -1.35 -0.40 -6.01
CA ILE A 53 -1.50 -0.05 -4.60
C ILE A 53 -2.64 -0.90 -4.04
N LEU A 54 -2.40 -1.57 -2.91
CA LEU A 54 -3.39 -2.39 -2.23
C LEU A 54 -3.72 -1.78 -0.88
N LEU A 55 -5.01 -1.55 -0.63
CA LEU A 55 -5.52 -0.92 0.58
C LEU A 55 -6.55 -1.86 1.21
N PRO A 56 -6.20 -2.58 2.30
CA PRO A 56 -7.13 -3.46 2.98
C PRO A 56 -8.01 -2.61 3.91
N VAL A 57 -9.33 -2.74 3.79
CA VAL A 57 -10.30 -2.09 4.69
C VAL A 57 -11.38 -3.09 5.06
N GLY A 58 -11.33 -3.58 6.31
CA GLY A 58 -12.17 -4.69 6.75
C GLY A 58 -11.94 -5.93 5.90
N ASP A 59 -13.02 -6.55 5.42
CA ASP A 59 -12.97 -7.70 4.52
C ASP A 59 -12.79 -7.31 3.04
N LYS A 60 -12.50 -6.05 2.71
CA LYS A 60 -12.32 -5.58 1.33
C LYS A 60 -10.88 -5.23 1.04
N ILE A 61 -10.45 -5.47 -0.20
CA ILE A 61 -9.17 -5.02 -0.73
C ILE A 61 -9.45 -4.07 -1.90
N TYR A 62 -8.97 -2.85 -1.78
CA TYR A 62 -9.04 -1.87 -2.86
C TYR A 62 -7.71 -1.89 -3.63
N ALA A 63 -7.79 -2.09 -4.95
CA ALA A 63 -6.65 -2.11 -5.85
C ALA A 63 -6.66 -0.86 -6.73
N LEU A 64 -5.68 0.02 -6.54
CA LEU A 64 -5.49 1.25 -7.29
C LEU A 64 -4.27 1.12 -8.21
N THR A 65 -4.42 1.47 -9.48
CA THR A 65 -3.29 1.52 -10.41
C THR A 65 -2.30 2.61 -9.98
N ARG A 66 -1.05 2.22 -9.71
CA ARG A 66 0.01 3.14 -9.26
C ARG A 66 0.42 4.16 -10.32
N GLN A 67 0.46 3.72 -11.58
CA GLN A 67 0.83 4.52 -12.75
C GLN A 67 -0.14 4.19 -13.89
N PRO A 68 -1.26 4.94 -14.03
CA PRO A 68 -2.27 4.66 -15.04
C PRO A 68 -1.71 4.80 -16.45
N ALA A 69 -2.05 3.84 -17.31
CA ALA A 69 -1.77 3.89 -18.73
C ALA A 69 -3.01 4.37 -19.50
N ILE A 70 -2.80 5.16 -20.55
CA ILE A 70 -3.85 5.64 -21.48
C ILE A 70 -4.05 4.70 -22.68
N LYS A 71 -3.07 3.83 -22.94
CA LYS A 71 -3.08 2.86 -24.04
C LYS A 71 -2.42 1.56 -23.57
N GLY A 72 -2.74 0.46 -24.22
CA GLY A 72 -2.17 -0.86 -23.94
C GLY A 72 -3.04 -1.72 -23.03
N GLY A 73 -2.55 -2.90 -22.64
CA GLY A 73 -3.28 -3.85 -21.80
C GLY A 73 -2.97 -3.76 -20.30
N VAL A 74 -1.74 -3.39 -19.92
CA VAL A 74 -1.31 -3.32 -18.52
C VAL A 74 -1.51 -1.91 -17.97
N ASN A 75 -2.00 -1.80 -16.74
CA ASN A 75 -2.35 -0.55 -16.06
C ASN A 75 -3.39 0.29 -16.81
N PHE A 76 -4.08 -0.29 -17.78
CA PHE A 76 -5.19 0.35 -18.48
C PHE A 76 -6.48 0.25 -17.65
N VAL A 77 -7.54 0.92 -18.09
CA VAL A 77 -8.82 0.93 -17.35
C VAL A 77 -9.40 -0.48 -17.16
N PRO A 78 -10.13 -0.73 -16.06
CA PRO A 78 -10.36 0.18 -14.93
C PRO A 78 -9.10 0.38 -14.06
N TRP A 79 -8.94 1.60 -13.53
CA TRP A 79 -7.79 1.96 -12.69
C TRP A 79 -8.01 1.76 -11.20
N PHE A 80 -9.26 1.57 -10.77
CA PHE A 80 -9.61 1.37 -9.37
C PHE A 80 -10.63 0.25 -9.29
N GLU A 81 -10.33 -0.76 -8.48
CA GLU A 81 -11.14 -1.97 -8.33
C GLU A 81 -11.20 -2.37 -6.86
N VAL A 82 -12.20 -3.18 -6.51
CA VAL A 82 -12.36 -3.75 -5.17
C VAL A 82 -12.62 -5.25 -5.23
N LEU A 83 -12.01 -5.98 -4.31
CA LEU A 83 -12.30 -7.38 -4.02
C LEU A 83 -12.97 -7.46 -2.65
N ASP A 84 -14.21 -7.92 -2.60
CA ASP A 84 -14.94 -8.16 -1.37
C ASP A 84 -14.74 -9.62 -0.92
N LEU A 85 -13.99 -9.82 0.17
CA LEU A 85 -13.73 -11.13 0.77
C LEU A 85 -14.75 -11.50 1.85
N SER A 86 -15.59 -10.54 2.24
CA SER A 86 -17.04 -10.73 2.30
C SER A 86 -17.53 -12.12 2.55
N GLN A 87 -17.81 -12.81 1.45
CA GLN A 87 -18.40 -14.13 1.40
C GLN A 87 -17.42 -15.18 0.87
N ALA A 88 -16.13 -14.85 0.82
CA ALA A 88 -15.13 -15.67 0.18
C ALA A 88 -14.93 -16.98 0.94
N ARG A 89 -14.79 -18.08 0.20
CA ARG A 89 -14.45 -19.39 0.77
C ARG A 89 -13.54 -20.18 -0.15
N VAL A 90 -12.84 -21.14 0.43
CA VAL A 90 -11.98 -22.06 -0.32
C VAL A 90 -12.79 -23.31 -0.66
N VAL A 91 -12.99 -23.56 -1.95
CA VAL A 91 -13.65 -24.77 -2.47
C VAL A 91 -12.73 -25.42 -3.50
N SER A 92 -12.39 -26.69 -3.29
CA SER A 92 -11.49 -27.45 -4.18
C SER A 92 -10.18 -26.72 -4.47
N GLY A 93 -9.60 -26.08 -3.44
CA GLY A 93 -8.32 -25.37 -3.52
C GLY A 93 -8.38 -24.02 -4.27
N ARG A 94 -9.57 -23.46 -4.54
CA ARG A 94 -9.73 -22.14 -5.16
C ARG A 94 -10.60 -21.22 -4.31
N LEU A 95 -10.33 -19.92 -4.39
CA LEU A 95 -11.18 -18.92 -3.76
C LEU A 95 -12.43 -18.69 -4.63
N VAL A 96 -13.61 -18.84 -4.04
CA VAL A 96 -14.91 -18.64 -4.69
C VAL A 96 -15.79 -17.67 -3.90
N ASP A 97 -16.91 -17.26 -4.47
CA ASP A 97 -17.88 -16.30 -3.89
C ASP A 97 -17.30 -14.90 -3.60
N CYS A 98 -16.27 -14.54 -4.38
CA CYS A 98 -15.69 -13.21 -4.45
C CYS A 98 -15.27 -12.91 -5.90
N LYS A 99 -15.29 -11.63 -6.29
CA LYS A 99 -14.84 -11.18 -7.60
C LYS A 99 -14.32 -9.75 -7.48
N TRP A 100 -13.47 -9.37 -8.42
CA TRP A 100 -13.08 -7.97 -8.58
C TRP A 100 -14.20 -7.19 -9.25
N GLU A 101 -14.50 -6.01 -8.71
CA GLU A 101 -15.47 -5.07 -9.26
C GLU A 101 -14.81 -3.73 -9.54
N GLN A 102 -15.16 -3.13 -10.67
CA GLN A 102 -14.70 -1.80 -11.02
C GLN A 102 -15.33 -0.75 -10.11
N LEU A 103 -14.51 0.19 -9.63
CA LEU A 103 -14.93 1.39 -8.92
C LEU A 103 -14.76 2.65 -9.78
N PRO A 104 -15.38 3.77 -9.39
CA PRO A 104 -15.18 5.04 -10.07
C PRO A 104 -13.71 5.45 -10.12
N ARG A 105 -13.29 5.96 -11.28
CA ARG A 105 -11.91 6.40 -11.49
C ARG A 105 -11.56 7.57 -10.57
N PRO A 106 -10.31 7.65 -10.07
CA PRO A 106 -9.84 8.86 -9.41
C PRO A 106 -9.92 10.06 -10.38
N PRO A 107 -10.42 11.23 -9.94
CA PRO A 107 -10.54 12.42 -10.79
C PRO A 107 -9.18 12.99 -11.20
N CYS A 108 -8.13 12.70 -10.41
CA CYS A 108 -6.75 13.08 -10.70
C CYS A 108 -6.08 12.24 -11.80
N PHE A 109 -6.75 11.19 -12.30
CA PHE A 109 -6.22 10.36 -13.37
C PHE A 109 -6.57 10.94 -14.75
N PRO A 110 -5.61 10.96 -15.69
CA PRO A 110 -5.80 11.53 -17.01
C PRO A 110 -6.87 10.76 -17.79
N TRP A 111 -8.03 11.38 -18.03
CA TRP A 111 -9.13 10.79 -18.83
C TRP A 111 -9.58 11.72 -19.95
N GLU A 112 -9.79 12.99 -19.61
CA GLU A 112 -10.19 14.03 -20.57
C GLU A 112 -8.94 14.61 -21.25
N LEU A 113 -8.49 13.91 -22.30
CA LEU A 113 -7.27 14.24 -23.03
C LEU A 113 -7.59 14.95 -24.34
N SER A 114 -6.88 16.06 -24.59
CA SER A 114 -6.81 16.63 -25.95
C SER A 114 -6.16 15.64 -26.92
N PRO A 115 -6.39 15.77 -28.25
CA PRO A 115 -5.73 14.91 -29.25
C PRO A 115 -4.21 14.84 -29.08
N ARG A 116 -3.57 15.96 -28.74
CA ARG A 116 -2.13 16.01 -28.47
C ARG A 116 -1.74 15.20 -27.24
N GLN A 117 -2.49 15.31 -26.14
CA GLN A 117 -2.27 14.52 -24.93
C GLN A 117 -2.59 13.05 -25.14
N TYR A 118 -3.48 12.69 -26.05
CA TYR A 118 -3.70 11.28 -26.40
C TYR A 118 -2.51 10.70 -27.17
N ILE A 119 -1.88 11.47 -28.05
CA ILE A 119 -0.65 11.08 -28.76
C ILE A 119 0.53 11.02 -27.79
N PHE A 120 0.64 11.99 -26.89
CA PHE A 120 1.66 12.09 -25.85
C PHE A 120 1.04 12.11 -24.44
N PRO A 121 0.64 10.94 -23.91
CA PRO A 121 0.00 10.83 -22.60
C PRO A 121 0.80 11.48 -21.48
N PRO A 122 0.15 12.25 -20.59
CA PRO A 122 0.80 12.71 -19.37
C PRO A 122 1.15 11.50 -18.51
N VAL A 123 2.39 11.48 -18.01
CA VAL A 123 2.82 10.47 -17.04
C VAL A 123 2.38 10.95 -15.66
N VAL A 124 1.43 10.25 -15.05
CA VAL A 124 1.04 10.50 -13.66
C VAL A 124 1.35 9.28 -12.81
N ARG A 125 1.70 9.50 -11.54
CA ARG A 125 1.99 8.45 -10.58
C ARG A 125 1.37 8.83 -9.24
N VAL A 126 0.80 7.85 -8.55
CA VAL A 126 0.38 8.04 -7.16
C VAL A 126 1.64 8.21 -6.29
N LYS A 127 1.76 9.35 -5.62
CA LYS A 127 2.89 9.69 -4.75
C LYS A 127 2.69 9.13 -3.35
N SER A 128 1.50 9.28 -2.81
CA SER A 128 1.17 8.86 -1.45
C SER A 128 -0.27 8.46 -1.29
N TYR A 129 -0.53 7.54 -0.37
CA TYR A 129 -1.84 6.97 -0.12
C TYR A 129 -2.01 6.49 1.32
N VAL A 130 -3.23 6.53 1.83
CA VAL A 130 -3.59 5.96 3.14
C VAL A 130 -5.07 5.61 3.17
N ALA A 131 -5.43 4.51 3.83
CA ALA A 131 -6.80 4.23 4.22
C ALA A 131 -7.01 4.69 5.68
N VAL A 132 -7.94 5.61 5.90
CA VAL A 132 -8.24 6.18 7.22
C VAL A 132 -9.74 6.20 7.44
N SER A 133 -10.19 5.51 8.50
CA SER A 133 -11.62 5.36 8.82
C SER A 133 -12.41 4.83 7.59
N SER A 134 -13.44 5.55 7.15
CA SER A 134 -14.26 5.22 5.98
C SER A 134 -13.77 5.85 4.67
N TYR A 135 -12.47 6.17 4.57
CA TYR A 135 -11.91 6.93 3.45
C TYR A 135 -10.58 6.38 2.95
N ILE A 136 -10.34 6.55 1.65
CA ILE A 136 -9.02 6.38 1.03
C ILE A 136 -8.54 7.74 0.57
N LEU A 137 -7.34 8.14 0.99
CA LEU A 137 -6.69 9.38 0.58
C LEU A 137 -5.58 9.10 -0.42
N VAL A 138 -5.45 9.95 -1.43
CA VAL A 138 -4.43 9.81 -2.48
C VAL A 138 -3.90 11.19 -2.89
N SER A 139 -2.57 11.32 -2.96
CA SER A 139 -1.91 12.46 -3.62
C SER A 139 -1.07 11.97 -4.81
N MET A 140 -1.05 12.75 -5.88
CA MET A 140 -0.32 12.44 -7.11
C MET A 140 1.04 13.13 -7.14
N ASP A 141 1.98 12.56 -7.87
CA ASP A 141 3.25 13.22 -8.17
C ASP A 141 3.05 14.35 -9.18
N GLY A 142 3.70 15.49 -8.96
CA GLY A 142 3.60 16.67 -9.82
C GLY A 142 2.22 17.35 -9.92
N GLN A 143 1.22 16.93 -9.15
CA GLN A 143 -0.08 17.61 -9.05
C GLN A 143 -0.31 18.15 -7.64
N ALA A 144 -1.02 19.27 -7.55
CA ALA A 144 -1.42 19.85 -6.27
C ALA A 144 -2.61 19.08 -5.67
N GLY A 145 -2.56 18.88 -4.35
CA GLY A 145 -3.69 18.44 -3.56
C GLY A 145 -3.80 16.96 -3.25
N THR A 146 -4.74 16.69 -2.36
CA THR A 146 -5.11 15.36 -1.88
C THR A 146 -6.56 15.10 -2.27
N HIS A 147 -6.82 13.91 -2.81
CA HIS A 147 -8.14 13.45 -3.18
C HIS A 147 -8.61 12.39 -2.18
N ILE A 148 -9.91 12.34 -1.95
CA ILE A 148 -10.56 11.44 -1.02
C ILE A 148 -11.58 10.58 -1.75
N PHE A 149 -11.58 9.28 -1.46
CA PHE A 149 -12.63 8.36 -1.86
C PHE A 149 -13.43 7.95 -0.63
N ASN A 150 -14.74 8.15 -0.67
CA ASN A 150 -15.66 7.75 0.38
C ASN A 150 -16.10 6.31 0.15
N LEU A 151 -15.76 5.41 1.07
CA LEU A 151 -16.05 3.97 0.94
C LEU A 151 -17.55 3.63 1.02
N LYS A 152 -18.37 4.53 1.60
CA LYS A 152 -19.82 4.33 1.74
C LYS A 152 -20.59 4.79 0.52
N THR A 153 -20.22 5.95 -0.04
CA THR A 153 -20.90 6.51 -1.22
C THR A 153 -20.24 6.11 -2.53
N GLU A 154 -19.04 5.52 -2.45
CA GLU A 154 -18.17 5.18 -3.59
C GLU A 154 -17.92 6.38 -4.51
N GLN A 155 -17.69 7.55 -3.92
CA GLN A 155 -17.44 8.79 -4.67
C GLN A 155 -16.08 9.38 -4.34
N TRP A 156 -15.46 9.98 -5.36
CA TRP A 156 -14.25 10.77 -5.22
C TRP A 156 -14.57 12.25 -5.09
N SER A 157 -13.76 12.96 -4.31
CA SER A 157 -13.71 14.43 -4.30
C SER A 157 -12.29 14.92 -4.02
N LYS A 158 -12.04 16.21 -4.26
CA LYS A 158 -10.83 16.88 -3.79
C LYS A 158 -11.01 17.24 -2.31
N LEU A 159 -10.02 16.91 -1.49
CA LEU A 159 -10.03 17.12 -0.03
C LEU A 159 -9.22 18.34 0.39
N ASP A 160 -8.00 18.48 -0.14
CA ASP A 160 -7.04 19.50 0.25
C ASP A 160 -6.23 19.96 -0.97
N ASP A 161 -5.67 21.16 -0.92
CA ASP A 161 -4.72 21.70 -1.91
C ASP A 161 -3.28 21.23 -1.64
N ASN A 162 -3.01 20.81 -0.42
CA ASN A 162 -1.75 20.22 -0.02
C ASN A 162 -1.72 18.71 -0.30
N VAL A 163 -0.53 18.21 -0.59
CA VAL A 163 -0.26 16.77 -0.71
C VAL A 163 -0.01 16.15 0.66
N LEU A 164 -0.27 14.85 0.80
CA LEU A 164 0.09 14.12 2.02
C LEU A 164 1.61 14.23 2.29
N PRO A 165 2.03 14.38 3.56
CA PRO A 165 3.42 14.70 3.91
C PRO A 165 4.39 13.52 3.81
N PHE A 166 3.92 12.32 3.46
CA PHE A 166 4.72 11.12 3.29
C PHE A 166 4.75 10.66 1.81
N THR A 167 5.64 9.73 1.49
CA THR A 167 5.72 9.07 0.18
C THR A 167 5.39 7.59 0.34
N GLY A 168 4.65 7.02 -0.61
CA GLY A 168 4.15 5.65 -0.51
C GLY A 168 2.93 5.53 0.41
N GLY A 169 2.73 4.34 0.96
CA GLY A 169 1.65 4.07 1.90
C GLY A 169 1.97 4.58 3.30
N ALA A 170 0.95 5.04 4.02
CA ALA A 170 1.00 5.09 5.47
C ALA A 170 0.18 3.94 6.04
N VAL A 171 0.77 3.14 6.93
CA VAL A 171 0.16 1.92 7.50
C VAL A 171 -0.28 2.17 8.94
N PRO A 172 -1.40 1.56 9.40
CA PRO A 172 -1.87 1.73 10.78
C PRO A 172 -0.85 1.26 11.83
N HIS A 173 -0.67 2.03 12.90
CA HIS A 173 0.15 1.71 14.07
C HIS A 173 -0.59 2.20 15.32
N GLY A 174 -1.52 1.36 15.79
CA GLY A 174 -2.46 1.75 16.84
C GLY A 174 -3.37 2.91 16.39
N PRO A 175 -3.46 4.02 17.14
CA PRO A 175 -4.23 5.19 16.74
C PRO A 175 -3.52 6.08 15.71
N LEU A 176 -2.25 5.81 15.41
CA LEU A 176 -1.42 6.57 14.49
C LEU A 176 -1.21 5.80 13.18
N PHE A 177 -0.54 6.44 12.24
CA PHE A 177 -0.08 5.84 11.00
C PHE A 177 1.43 6.02 10.89
N LEU A 178 2.15 4.99 10.49
CA LEU A 178 3.56 5.11 10.14
C LEU A 178 3.69 5.36 8.64
N GLY A 179 4.48 6.36 8.26
CA GLY A 179 4.72 6.77 6.88
C GLY A 179 6.18 7.16 6.66
N PHE A 180 6.67 7.10 5.42
CA PHE A 180 7.99 7.64 5.11
C PHE A 180 7.89 9.14 4.79
N SER A 181 8.38 9.98 5.70
CA SER A 181 8.28 11.44 5.60
C SER A 181 8.99 11.98 4.35
N SER A 182 8.26 12.77 3.57
CA SER A 182 8.80 13.45 2.40
C SER A 182 9.79 14.54 2.78
N ALA A 183 9.58 15.21 3.91
CA ALA A 183 10.42 16.28 4.41
C ALA A 183 11.65 15.73 5.15
N ALA A 184 11.42 14.87 6.14
CA ALA A 184 12.48 14.37 7.01
C ALA A 184 13.24 13.17 6.45
N LYS A 185 12.76 12.54 5.36
CA LYS A 185 13.40 11.38 4.70
C LYS A 185 13.66 10.19 5.64
N LYS A 186 12.73 9.95 6.57
CA LYS A 186 12.78 8.87 7.57
C LYS A 186 11.36 8.37 7.86
N ILE A 187 11.24 7.27 8.60
CA ILE A 187 9.93 6.81 9.10
C ILE A 187 9.47 7.79 10.18
N THR A 188 8.24 8.26 10.05
CA THR A 188 7.59 9.22 10.95
C THR A 188 6.19 8.70 11.24
N ALA A 189 5.67 9.02 12.43
CA ALA A 189 4.30 8.73 12.78
C ALA A 189 3.38 9.92 12.52
N TYR A 190 2.14 9.63 12.17
CA TYR A 190 1.14 10.61 11.75
C TYR A 190 -0.17 10.34 12.45
N SER A 191 -0.72 11.35 13.12
CA SER A 191 -2.15 11.36 13.46
C SER A 191 -2.90 11.96 12.28
N ILE A 192 -3.65 11.13 11.55
CA ILE A 192 -4.41 11.53 10.36
C ILE A 192 -5.90 11.50 10.72
N THR A 193 -6.54 12.66 10.71
CA THR A 193 -7.95 12.80 11.03
C THR A 193 -8.69 13.44 9.86
N VAL A 194 -9.74 12.77 9.40
CA VAL A 194 -10.70 13.31 8.43
C VAL A 194 -11.98 13.64 9.17
N CYS A 195 -12.29 14.92 9.32
CA CYS A 195 -13.53 15.37 9.94
C CYS A 195 -14.61 15.46 8.85
N ALA A 196 -15.67 14.66 9.00
CA ALA A 196 -16.85 14.81 8.18
C ALA A 196 -17.46 16.20 8.43
N ALA A 197 -17.92 16.86 7.36
CA ALA A 197 -18.65 18.09 7.53
C ALA A 197 -19.98 17.82 8.22
N VAL A 198 -20.10 18.27 9.46
CA VAL A 198 -21.36 18.24 10.18
C VAL A 198 -22.20 19.39 9.64
N SER A 199 -23.24 19.11 8.86
CA SER A 199 -24.25 20.12 8.54
C SER A 199 -25.37 20.03 9.59
N PRO A 200 -25.58 21.06 10.43
CA PRO A 200 -26.63 21.05 11.44
C PRO A 200 -28.05 21.29 10.88
N SER A 201 -28.22 21.48 9.56
CA SER A 201 -29.53 21.76 8.94
C SER A 201 -29.72 21.06 7.60
N PRO A 202 -30.95 20.58 7.29
CA PRO A 202 -31.27 19.89 6.04
C PRO A 202 -31.30 20.80 4.79
N SER A 203 -30.97 22.08 4.91
CA SER A 203 -31.12 23.09 3.85
C SER A 203 -29.83 23.79 3.43
N ILE A 204 -28.65 23.37 3.93
CA ILE A 204 -27.36 23.95 3.50
C ILE A 204 -26.44 22.81 3.07
N THR A 205 -25.84 22.98 1.89
CA THR A 205 -24.81 22.15 1.27
C THR A 205 -23.90 21.57 2.36
N ALA A 206 -23.87 20.24 2.47
CA ALA A 206 -22.93 19.58 3.37
C ALA A 206 -21.53 20.15 3.12
N GLY A 207 -20.88 20.65 4.17
CA GLY A 207 -19.54 21.23 4.02
C GLY A 207 -18.57 20.22 3.40
N CYS A 208 -17.43 20.71 2.92
CA CYS A 208 -16.37 19.81 2.50
C CYS A 208 -15.72 19.17 3.74
N PRO A 209 -15.38 17.87 3.71
CA PRO A 209 -14.59 17.26 4.78
C PRO A 209 -13.26 18.02 4.93
N SER A 210 -12.74 18.09 6.15
CA SER A 210 -11.43 18.71 6.42
C SER A 210 -10.40 17.65 6.84
N LEU A 211 -9.14 17.92 6.50
CA LEU A 211 -8.00 17.06 6.81
C LEU A 211 -7.14 17.72 7.88
N SER A 212 -6.81 16.98 8.93
CA SER A 212 -5.82 17.37 9.94
C SER A 212 -4.76 16.28 10.04
N ILE A 213 -3.50 16.67 9.91
CA ILE A 213 -2.35 15.78 10.03
C ILE A 213 -1.37 16.38 11.03
N VAL A 214 -1.01 15.60 12.05
CA VAL A 214 0.04 15.95 13.02
C VAL A 214 1.15 14.92 12.91
N GLU A 215 2.39 15.38 12.79
CA GLU A 215 3.58 14.52 12.68
C GLU A 215 4.26 14.34 14.05
N PHE A 216 4.71 13.12 14.31
CA PHE A 216 5.47 12.73 15.50
C PHE A 216 6.75 12.02 15.06
N PRO A 217 7.94 12.56 15.39
CA PRO A 217 9.20 11.88 15.12
C PRO A 217 9.29 10.56 15.90
N ILE A 218 10.00 9.60 15.32
CA ILE A 218 10.33 8.33 15.97
C ILE A 218 11.79 8.41 16.42
N VAL A 219 12.02 8.16 17.70
CA VAL A 219 13.31 8.23 18.37
C VAL A 219 13.59 6.94 19.14
N ASP A 220 14.85 6.65 19.41
CA ASP A 220 15.22 5.60 20.37
C ASP A 220 15.25 6.11 21.82
N GLU A 221 15.62 5.25 22.78
CA GLU A 221 15.71 5.62 24.21
C GLU A 221 16.74 6.73 24.48
N ALA A 222 17.72 6.93 23.60
CA ALA A 222 18.69 8.02 23.68
C ALA A 222 18.19 9.31 23.00
N GLU A 223 16.93 9.33 22.57
CA GLU A 223 16.31 10.38 21.76
C GLU A 223 16.99 10.58 20.38
N GLU A 224 17.75 9.60 19.91
CA GLU A 224 18.37 9.62 18.59
C GLU A 224 17.37 9.17 17.50
N GLU A 225 17.46 9.80 16.33
CA GLU A 225 16.50 9.55 15.25
C GLU A 225 16.76 8.22 14.54
N VAL A 226 15.70 7.44 14.35
CA VAL A 226 15.80 6.12 13.72
C VAL A 226 15.76 6.26 12.20
N VAL A 227 16.92 6.16 11.55
CA VAL A 227 17.03 6.25 10.09
C VAL A 227 16.62 4.92 9.45
N SER A 228 15.50 4.92 8.72
CA SER A 228 15.05 3.78 7.92
C SER A 228 14.75 4.17 6.47
N ARG A 229 15.06 3.27 5.52
CA ARG A 229 15.00 3.49 4.07
C ARG A 229 13.59 3.36 3.46
N GLY A 230 12.54 3.71 4.21
CA GLY A 230 11.17 3.85 3.71
C GLY A 230 10.44 2.55 3.34
N LYS A 231 11.01 1.38 3.67
CA LYS A 231 10.34 0.07 3.52
C LYS A 231 10.06 -0.51 4.88
N PHE A 232 8.79 -0.59 5.23
CA PHE A 232 8.39 -1.06 6.54
C PHE A 232 6.97 -1.62 6.50
N VAL A 233 6.66 -2.41 7.51
CA VAL A 233 5.36 -3.06 7.70
C VAL A 233 4.97 -2.92 9.15
N SER A 234 3.74 -2.53 9.42
CA SER A 234 3.22 -2.52 10.78
C SER A 234 3.00 -3.94 11.30
N LEU A 235 3.40 -4.18 12.55
CA LEU A 235 3.11 -5.41 13.30
C LEU A 235 1.86 -5.27 14.19
N GLY A 236 1.11 -4.17 14.04
CA GLY A 236 -0.07 -3.87 14.84
C GLY A 236 0.13 -2.58 15.64
N ASN A 237 -0.21 -2.62 16.93
CA ASN A 237 -0.30 -1.41 17.74
C ASN A 237 1.03 -0.99 18.39
N HIS A 238 1.99 -1.90 18.49
CA HIS A 238 3.17 -1.72 19.36
C HIS A 238 4.49 -2.07 18.65
N GLY A 239 4.48 -2.22 17.33
CA GLY A 239 5.71 -2.50 16.61
C GLY A 239 5.58 -2.44 15.11
N PHE A 240 6.72 -2.33 14.45
CA PHE A 240 6.84 -2.36 13.00
C PHE A 240 8.16 -3.03 12.61
N CYS A 241 8.21 -3.60 11.41
CA CYS A 241 9.46 -4.08 10.82
C CYS A 241 9.92 -3.12 9.73
N SER A 242 11.22 -2.82 9.66
CA SER A 242 11.84 -2.25 8.47
C SER A 242 12.68 -3.30 7.75
N PHE A 243 12.87 -3.10 6.46
CA PHE A 243 13.56 -4.08 5.62
C PHE A 243 14.60 -3.43 4.73
N MET A 244 15.71 -4.12 4.59
CA MET A 244 16.78 -3.78 3.67
C MET A 244 17.17 -5.03 2.90
N CYS A 245 17.04 -4.97 1.59
CA CYS A 245 17.52 -6.02 0.70
C CYS A 245 18.86 -5.60 0.11
N ARG A 246 19.82 -6.51 0.09
CA ARG A 246 21.14 -6.34 -0.51
C ARG A 246 21.47 -7.54 -1.38
N ASN A 247 22.16 -7.30 -2.48
CA ASN A 247 22.74 -8.38 -3.26
C ASN A 247 23.91 -9.00 -2.47
N ASP A 248 24.01 -10.32 -2.49
CA ASP A 248 25.06 -11.13 -1.86
C ASP A 248 25.83 -11.98 -2.89
N ASP A 249 25.85 -11.55 -4.15
CA ASP A 249 26.70 -12.15 -5.17
C ASP A 249 28.17 -11.73 -4.95
N LEU A 250 28.85 -12.44 -4.05
CA LEU A 250 30.30 -12.29 -3.80
C LEU A 250 31.19 -13.00 -4.84
N MET A 251 30.62 -13.54 -5.92
CA MET A 251 31.38 -14.29 -6.92
C MET A 251 31.52 -13.52 -8.22
N LEU A 252 32.73 -12.97 -8.45
CA LEU A 252 33.21 -12.58 -9.77
C LEU A 252 33.08 -13.80 -10.72
N GLY A 253 32.05 -13.84 -11.58
CA GLY A 253 32.05 -14.72 -12.75
C GLY A 253 30.72 -15.22 -13.27
N THR A 254 29.63 -15.19 -12.51
CA THR A 254 28.32 -15.71 -12.97
C THR A 254 27.27 -14.60 -13.03
N LEU A 255 26.68 -14.40 -14.21
CA LEU A 255 25.71 -13.34 -14.52
C LEU A 255 24.30 -13.57 -13.93
N GLU A 256 24.12 -14.64 -13.16
CA GLU A 256 22.82 -15.08 -12.63
C GLU A 256 22.69 -14.64 -11.18
N HIS A 257 21.85 -13.63 -10.94
CA HIS A 257 21.51 -13.18 -9.61
C HIS A 257 20.71 -14.28 -8.91
N THR A 258 21.34 -15.04 -8.00
CA THR A 258 20.70 -16.24 -7.40
C THR A 258 20.48 -16.10 -5.90
N GLN A 259 21.07 -15.09 -5.26
CA GLN A 259 20.99 -14.88 -3.81
C GLN A 259 20.74 -13.41 -3.45
N GLU A 260 19.80 -13.17 -2.53
CA GLU A 260 19.50 -11.86 -1.97
C GLU A 260 19.49 -11.95 -0.44
N LEU A 261 20.25 -11.08 0.23
CA LEU A 261 20.23 -10.93 1.68
C LEU A 261 19.16 -9.93 2.08
N ILE A 262 18.36 -10.29 3.07
CA ILE A 262 17.30 -9.46 3.63
C ILE A 262 17.59 -9.25 5.09
N THR A 263 17.93 -8.02 5.44
CA THR A 263 17.96 -7.57 6.82
C THR A 263 16.57 -7.07 7.18
N MET A 264 15.93 -7.74 8.13
CA MET A 264 14.71 -7.28 8.79
C MET A 264 15.08 -6.73 10.16
N ARG A 265 14.60 -5.53 10.47
CA ARG A 265 14.69 -4.95 11.82
C ARG A 265 13.29 -4.79 12.37
N ALA A 266 12.99 -5.50 13.44
CA ALA A 266 11.76 -5.34 14.19
C ALA A 266 11.96 -4.31 15.30
N TYR A 267 11.04 -3.37 15.39
CA TYR A 267 11.03 -2.32 16.39
C TYR A 267 9.80 -2.49 17.27
N THR A 268 9.98 -2.40 18.58
CA THR A 268 8.89 -2.30 19.56
C THR A 268 8.79 -0.86 20.03
N THR A 269 7.57 -0.33 20.09
CA THR A 269 7.30 1.03 20.55
C THR A 269 6.60 0.99 21.90
N GLU A 270 6.89 1.95 22.77
CA GLU A 270 6.18 2.07 24.05
C GLU A 270 4.70 2.46 23.89
N ASP A 271 3.89 2.07 24.87
CA ASP A 271 2.47 2.43 24.93
C ASP A 271 2.30 3.93 25.10
N HIS A 272 1.37 4.50 24.32
CA HIS A 272 1.18 5.94 24.21
C HIS A 272 0.32 6.51 25.35
N PRO A 273 0.85 7.30 26.30
CA PRO A 273 0.05 8.30 26.99
C PRO A 273 -0.31 9.43 26.01
N LYS A 274 -1.50 10.02 26.16
CA LYS A 274 -2.15 10.99 25.25
C LYS A 274 -1.39 12.32 25.02
N SER A 275 -0.13 12.47 25.44
CA SER A 275 0.56 13.76 25.62
C SER A 275 2.00 13.83 25.07
N ILE A 276 2.45 12.89 24.23
CA ILE A 276 3.87 12.88 23.79
C ILE A 276 4.05 13.60 22.44
N CYS A 277 5.15 14.34 22.31
CA CYS A 277 5.63 14.99 21.09
C CYS A 277 6.38 14.05 20.13
N HIS A 278 6.60 12.78 20.46
CA HIS A 278 7.41 11.80 19.72
C HIS A 278 7.01 10.36 20.08
N ILE A 279 7.46 9.37 19.30
CA ILE A 279 7.33 7.92 19.60
C ILE A 279 8.70 7.36 19.97
N VAL A 280 8.77 6.66 21.12
CA VAL A 280 10.00 6.01 21.61
C VAL A 280 10.02 4.53 21.19
N ILE A 281 11.16 4.09 20.66
CA ILE A 281 11.47 2.68 20.43
C ILE A 281 12.10 2.10 21.69
N SER A 282 11.42 1.12 22.31
CA SER A 282 11.89 0.44 23.53
C SER A 282 12.74 -0.79 23.27
N ASN A 283 12.63 -1.37 22.06
CA ASN A 283 13.42 -2.53 21.70
C ASN A 283 13.61 -2.62 20.19
N GLN A 284 14.77 -3.14 19.78
CA GLN A 284 15.08 -3.43 18.38
C GLN A 284 15.71 -4.82 18.26
N VAL A 285 15.20 -5.62 17.34
CA VAL A 285 15.76 -6.92 16.98
C VAL A 285 16.13 -6.93 15.50
N GLU A 286 17.36 -7.28 15.18
CA GLU A 286 17.82 -7.47 13.80
C GLU A 286 17.88 -8.96 13.47
N GLN A 287 17.36 -9.31 12.30
CA GLN A 287 17.45 -10.65 11.72
C GLN A 287 17.88 -10.53 10.26
N VAL A 288 18.76 -11.44 9.84
CA VAL A 288 19.26 -11.50 8.47
C VAL A 288 18.86 -12.83 7.85
N TYR A 289 18.20 -12.76 6.70
CA TYR A 289 17.75 -13.90 5.92
C TYR A 289 18.52 -13.95 4.60
N SER A 290 18.90 -15.14 4.16
CA SER A 290 19.40 -15.37 2.80
C SER A 290 18.31 -16.09 2.01
N ILE A 291 17.90 -15.49 0.90
CA ILE A 291 16.97 -16.11 -0.04
C ILE A 291 17.74 -16.52 -1.27
N ARG A 292 17.55 -17.78 -1.67
CA ARG A 292 18.21 -18.36 -2.83
C ARG A 292 17.19 -19.03 -3.75
N ASP A 293 17.20 -18.66 -5.01
CA ASP A 293 16.50 -19.39 -6.08
C ASP A 293 17.52 -19.80 -7.14
N SER A 294 18.03 -21.03 -6.98
CA SER A 294 19.03 -21.60 -7.88
C SER A 294 18.47 -22.12 -9.20
N LEU A 295 17.14 -22.16 -9.36
CA LEU A 295 16.50 -22.74 -10.55
C LEU A 295 16.09 -21.66 -11.54
N ARG A 296 15.66 -20.49 -11.07
CA ARG A 296 15.08 -19.44 -11.91
C ARG A 296 15.88 -18.15 -11.91
N GLY A 297 16.82 -18.00 -10.98
CA GLY A 297 17.41 -16.71 -10.66
C GLY A 297 16.38 -15.77 -10.02
N LEU A 298 16.86 -14.85 -9.20
CA LEU A 298 16.06 -13.78 -8.62
C LEU A 298 16.04 -12.60 -9.61
N THR A 299 14.84 -12.12 -9.97
CA THR A 299 14.71 -10.90 -10.77
C THR A 299 15.13 -9.70 -9.95
N TRP A 300 16.18 -8.97 -10.32
CA TRP A 300 16.60 -7.80 -9.53
C TRP A 300 15.69 -6.57 -9.76
N PRO A 301 15.19 -5.90 -8.72
CA PRO A 301 15.21 -6.30 -7.31
C PRO A 301 13.94 -7.10 -6.93
N SER A 302 14.11 -8.33 -6.41
CA SER A 302 13.03 -9.34 -6.39
C SER A 302 11.99 -9.08 -5.30
N LEU A 303 12.46 -8.50 -4.18
CA LEU A 303 11.66 -8.29 -2.97
C LEU A 303 11.52 -6.82 -2.59
N VAL A 304 12.26 -5.92 -3.24
CA VAL A 304 12.15 -4.47 -3.06
C VAL A 304 10.75 -3.95 -3.38
N ASP A 305 10.11 -4.53 -4.39
CA ASP A 305 8.74 -4.22 -4.80
C ASP A 305 7.67 -4.95 -3.97
N VAL A 306 8.03 -6.02 -3.26
CA VAL A 306 7.12 -6.83 -2.42
C VAL A 306 6.96 -6.22 -1.03
N ILE A 307 8.03 -5.63 -0.50
CA ILE A 307 8.08 -5.12 0.88
C ILE A 307 7.58 -3.67 0.99
N SER A 308 7.29 -3.02 -0.14
CA SER A 308 6.61 -1.72 -0.17
C SER A 308 5.10 -1.93 -0.04
N LEU A 309 4.66 -2.39 1.14
CA LEU A 309 3.25 -2.45 1.53
C LEU A 309 2.71 -1.01 1.70
#